data_AF-A0A7V5X2M3-F1
#
_entry.id   AF-A0A7V5X2M3-F1
#
_cell.length_a   1.000
_cell.length_b   1.000
_cell.length_c   1.000
_cell.angle_alpha   90.00
_cell.angle_beta   90.00
_cell.angle_gamma   90.00
#
_symmetry.space_group_name_H-M   'P 1'
#
loop_
_entity.id
_entity.type
_entity.pdbx_description
1 polymer ?
#
loop_
_entity_poly.entity_id
_entity_poly.type
_entity_poly.pdbx_seq_one_letter_code
_entity_poly.pdbx_strand_id
1 'polypeptide(L)'
;MKNLPRDQLEAINERAKTLYSMYRDVKPGDRCSFTYIPGTGAQIALNGKVLGAIEGLDFSNAMLSIWLGPDPLDQTLKRALLGGN
;
A
#
# COMPACT_ATOMS: atom_id res chain seq x y z
N MET A 1 -5.18 -1.38 -11.71
CA MET A 1 -4.63 -2.41 -10.80
C MET A 1 -5.30 -3.74 -11.11
N LYS A 2 -4.59 -4.87 -11.10
CA LYS A 2 -5.16 -6.17 -11.52
C LYS A 2 -6.16 -6.76 -10.53
N ASN A 3 -6.08 -6.39 -9.25
CA ASN A 3 -6.92 -6.91 -8.18
C ASN A 3 -8.18 -6.07 -7.88
N LEU A 4 -8.41 -4.99 -8.64
CA LEU A 4 -9.53 -4.07 -8.41
C LEU A 4 -10.42 -3.92 -9.66
N PRO A 5 -11.74 -4.06 -9.53
CA PRO A 5 -12.73 -3.57 -10.49
C PRO A 5 -12.56 -2.09 -10.84
N ARG A 6 -13.05 -1.67 -12.01
CA ARG A 6 -12.88 -0.30 -12.52
C ARG A 6 -13.48 0.77 -11.61
N ASP A 7 -14.69 0.54 -11.10
CA ASP A 7 -15.39 1.43 -10.17
C ASP A 7 -14.61 1.63 -8.87
N GLN A 8 -14.04 0.55 -8.32
CA GLN A 8 -13.19 0.64 -7.13
C GLN A 8 -11.88 1.38 -7.42
N LEU A 9 -11.30 1.18 -8.59
CA LEU A 9 -10.10 1.91 -9.02
C LEU A 9 -10.37 3.42 -9.16
N GLU A 10 -11.52 3.78 -9.74
CA GLU A 10 -11.96 5.17 -9.85
C GLU A 10 -12.17 5.80 -8.47
N ALA A 11 -12.81 5.08 -7.54
CA ALA A 11 -13.09 5.55 -6.19
C ALA A 11 -11.83 5.85 -5.35
N ILE A 12 -10.70 5.23 -5.66
CA ILE A 12 -9.42 5.46 -4.94
C ILE A 12 -8.48 6.43 -5.65
N ASN A 13 -8.79 6.87 -6.87
CA ASN A 13 -7.82 7.55 -7.74
C ASN A 13 -7.26 8.85 -7.12
N GLU A 14 -8.11 9.71 -6.57
CA GLU A 14 -7.65 10.95 -5.93
C GLU A 14 -6.78 10.69 -4.70
N ARG A 15 -7.18 9.71 -3.87
CA ARG A 15 -6.39 9.27 -2.71
C ARG A 15 -5.05 8.66 -3.12
N ALA A 16 -5.01 7.95 -4.25
CA ALA A 16 -3.77 7.42 -4.81
C ALA A 16 -2.84 8.56 -5.25
N LYS A 17 -3.36 9.62 -5.89
CA LYS A 17 -2.59 10.82 -6.21
C LYS A 17 -2.03 11.49 -4.96
N THR A 18 -2.82 11.59 -3.89
CA THR A 18 -2.35 12.11 -2.60
C THR A 18 -1.21 11.26 -2.05
N LEU A 19 -1.34 9.92 -2.05
CA LEU A 19 -0.26 9.01 -1.68
C LEU A 19 1.00 9.25 -2.52
N TYR A 20 0.85 9.37 -3.85
CA TYR A 20 1.98 9.57 -4.75
C TYR A 20 2.76 10.85 -4.42
N SER A 21 2.07 11.94 -4.05
CA SER A 21 2.73 13.19 -3.64
C SER A 21 3.53 13.11 -2.33
N MET A 22 3.30 12.07 -1.52
CA MET A 22 4.04 11.84 -0.29
C MET A 22 5.40 11.18 -0.54
N TYR A 23 5.57 10.46 -1.66
CA TYR A 23 6.84 9.80 -1.95
C TYR A 23 8.00 10.81 -2.06
N ARG A 24 9.16 10.34 -1.65
CA ARG A 24 10.43 11.05 -1.67
C ARG A 24 11.47 10.16 -2.33
N ASP A 25 12.56 10.75 -2.81
CA ASP A 25 13.69 9.99 -3.32
C ASP A 25 14.23 9.04 -2.26
N VAL A 26 14.50 7.80 -2.67
CA VAL A 26 15.06 6.75 -1.82
C VAL A 26 16.46 6.40 -2.28
N LYS A 27 17.31 6.03 -1.32
CA LYS A 27 18.70 5.61 -1.54
C LYS A 27 18.88 4.16 -1.05
N PRO A 28 19.93 3.44 -1.52
CA PRO A 28 20.26 2.14 -0.99
C PRO A 28 20.38 2.17 0.54
N GLY A 29 19.66 1.27 1.21
CA GLY A 29 19.59 1.20 2.67
C GLY A 29 18.37 1.88 3.29
N ASP A 30 17.66 2.74 2.55
CA ASP A 30 16.41 3.33 3.03
C ASP A 30 15.31 2.28 3.18
N ARG A 31 14.41 2.53 4.13
CA ARG A 31 13.29 1.65 4.44
C ARG A 31 11.98 2.43 4.36
N CYS A 32 11.19 2.13 3.34
CA CYS A 32 9.80 2.54 3.28
C CYS A 32 8.93 1.50 3.98
N SER A 33 8.02 1.95 4.84
CA SER A 33 6.97 1.10 5.39
C SER A 33 5.59 1.60 5.00
N PHE A 34 4.71 0.64 4.75
CA PHE A 34 3.27 0.83 4.66
C PHE A 34 2.64 0.12 5.85
N THR A 35 1.72 0.77 6.55
CA THR A 35 1.05 0.20 7.72
C THR A 35 -0.43 0.54 7.68
N TYR A 36 -1.27 -0.48 7.73
CA TYR A 36 -2.69 -0.28 7.98
C TYR A 36 -2.92 -0.15 9.48
N ILE A 37 -3.51 0.97 9.90
CA ILE A 37 -3.89 1.26 11.28
C ILE A 37 -5.43 1.32 11.33
N PRO A 38 -6.10 0.40 12.05
CA PRO A 38 -7.54 0.45 12.21
C PRO A 38 -8.01 1.81 12.74
N GLY A 39 -9.02 2.40 12.08
CA GLY A 39 -9.53 3.74 12.42
C GLY A 39 -8.74 4.92 11.84
N THR A 40 -7.53 4.71 11.30
CA THR A 40 -6.72 5.76 10.66
C THR A 40 -6.51 5.51 9.17
N GLY A 41 -6.35 4.25 8.76
CA GLY A 41 -6.11 3.87 7.36
C GLY A 41 -4.65 3.55 7.05
N ALA A 42 -4.24 3.86 5.83
CA ALA A 42 -2.96 3.51 5.24
C ALA A 42 -1.88 4.56 5.54
N GLN A 43 -0.99 4.28 6.50
CA GLN A 43 0.14 5.13 6.83
C GLN A 43 1.39 4.76 6.00
N ILE A 44 2.12 5.76 5.52
CA ILE A 44 3.45 5.60 4.92
C ILE A 44 4.51 6.26 5.80
N ALA A 45 5.64 5.57 5.97
CA ALA A 45 6.83 6.16 6.58
C ALA A 45 8.09 5.85 5.77
N LEU A 46 9.06 6.75 5.84
CA LEU A 46 10.41 6.56 5.31
C LEU A 46 11.41 6.67 6.47
N ASN A 47 12.21 5.63 6.69
CA ASN A 47 13.18 5.55 7.77
C ASN A 47 12.56 5.83 9.15
N GLY A 48 11.35 5.32 9.37
CA GLY A 48 10.59 5.52 10.61
C GLY A 48 9.87 6.87 10.73
N LYS A 49 10.13 7.83 9.83
CA LYS A 49 9.42 9.12 9.81
C LYS A 49 8.15 9.01 8.98
N VAL A 50 7.00 9.27 9.60
CA VAL A 50 5.70 9.30 8.93
C VAL A 50 5.68 10.42 7.88
N LEU A 51 5.30 10.06 6.66
CA LEU A 51 5.13 10.99 5.54
C LEU A 51 3.67 11.41 5.39
N GLY A 52 2.74 10.56 5.82
CA GLY A 52 1.30 10.82 5.86
C GLY A 52 0.48 9.54 6.01
N ALA A 53 -0.83 9.72 6.04
CA ALA A 53 -1.80 8.63 6.04
C ALA A 53 -2.95 8.91 5.07
N ILE A 54 -3.51 7.85 4.49
CA ILE A 54 -4.69 7.89 3.63
C ILE A 54 -5.81 7.11 4.30
N GLU A 55 -6.90 7.78 4.59
CA GLU A 55 -8.07 7.16 5.21
C GLU A 55 -8.82 6.23 4.24
N GLY A 56 -9.56 5.29 4.83
CA GLY A 56 -10.41 4.34 4.12
C GLY A 56 -9.88 2.91 4.14
N LEU A 57 -10.75 1.99 4.57
CA LEU A 57 -10.48 0.56 4.52
C LEU A 57 -10.36 0.07 3.07
N ASP A 58 -11.17 0.62 2.17
CA ASP A 58 -11.13 0.34 0.74
C ASP A 58 -9.76 0.67 0.13
N PHE A 59 -9.19 1.82 0.48
CA PHE A 59 -7.85 2.21 0.03
C PHE A 59 -6.77 1.30 0.61
N SER A 60 -6.88 0.99 1.92
CA SER A 60 -5.93 0.12 2.61
C SER A 60 -5.93 -1.30 2.01
N ASN A 61 -7.12 -1.85 1.74
CA ASN A 61 -7.29 -3.13 1.08
C ASN A 61 -6.75 -3.10 -0.35
N ALA A 62 -7.00 -2.02 -1.09
CA ALA A 62 -6.49 -1.84 -2.43
C ALA A 62 -4.95 -1.90 -2.44
N MET A 63 -4.30 -1.17 -1.53
CA MET A 63 -2.85 -1.13 -1.45
C MET A 63 -2.27 -2.49 -1.05
N LEU A 64 -2.83 -3.14 -0.02
CA LEU A 64 -2.40 -4.48 0.40
C LEU A 64 -2.62 -5.53 -0.68
N SER A 65 -3.64 -5.39 -1.52
CA SER A 65 -3.92 -6.33 -2.62
C SER A 65 -2.79 -6.42 -3.63
N ILE A 66 -1.91 -5.42 -3.73
CA ILE A 66 -0.73 -5.48 -4.60
C ILE A 66 0.17 -6.68 -4.21
N TRP A 67 0.26 -6.99 -2.92
CA TRP A 67 1.09 -8.09 -2.42
C TRP A 67 0.28 -9.31 -1.98
N LEU A 68 -0.91 -9.10 -1.44
CA LEU A 68 -1.72 -10.16 -0.82
C LEU A 68 -2.95 -10.55 -1.65
N GLY A 69 -3.24 -9.83 -2.72
CA GLY A 69 -4.38 -10.08 -3.60
C GLY A 69 -4.27 -11.39 -4.40
N PRO A 70 -5.32 -11.75 -5.16
CA PRO A 70 -5.34 -12.97 -5.97
C PRO A 70 -4.28 -12.97 -7.08
N ASP A 71 -3.99 -11.82 -7.68
CA ASP A 71 -2.91 -11.59 -8.66
C ASP A 71 -1.86 -10.65 -8.04
N PRO A 72 -0.98 -11.15 -7.14
CA PRO A 72 0.02 -10.33 -6.47
C PRO A 72 1.17 -9.98 -7.42
N LEU A 73 1.87 -8.90 -7.11
CA LEU A 73 3.07 -8.47 -7.84
C LEU A 73 4.15 -9.55 -7.86
N ASP A 74 4.29 -10.29 -6.75
CA ASP A 74 5.23 -11.40 -6.61
C ASP A 74 4.63 -12.49 -5.71
N GLN A 75 4.56 -13.71 -6.26
CA GLN A 75 3.97 -14.87 -5.57
C GLN A 75 4.83 -15.37 -4.40
N THR A 76 6.15 -15.28 -4.52
CA THR A 76 7.09 -15.68 -3.45
C THR A 76 7.00 -14.71 -2.29
N LEU A 77 6.95 -13.40 -2.57
CA LEU A 77 6.76 -12.37 -1.55
C LEU A 77 5.41 -12.54 -0.84
N LYS A 78 4.33 -12.81 -1.58
CA LYS A 78 3.03 -13.13 -0.97
C LYS A 78 3.13 -14.28 0.02
N ARG A 79 3.74 -15.41 -0.37
CA ARG A 79 3.94 -16.56 0.51
C ARG A 79 4.75 -16.19 1.76
N ALA A 80 5.85 -15.48 1.59
CA ALA A 80 6.70 -15.05 2.70
C ALA A 80 5.94 -14.13 3.68
N LEU A 81 5.14 -13.19 3.19
CA LEU A 81 4.32 -12.29 4.01
C LEU A 81 3.21 -13.03 4.78
N LEU A 82 2.71 -14.14 4.23
CA LEU A 82 1.70 -14.99 4.86
C LEU A 82 2.29 -16.08 5.77
N GLY A 83 3.62 -16.10 5.95
CA GLY A 83 4.31 -17.09 6.79
C GLY A 83 4.41 -18.49 6.17
N GLY A 84 4.20 -18.62 4.87
CA GLY A 84 4.40 -19.86 4.14
C GLY A 84 5.88 -20.05 3.81
N ASN A 85 6.51 -21.06 4.42
CA ASN A 85 7.81 -21.61 4.00
C ASN A 85 7.63 -22.56 2.81
#